data_AF-A0A9N9QLC0-F1
#
_entry.id   AF-A0A9N9QLC0-F1
#
_cell.length_a   1.000
_cell.length_b   1.000
_cell.length_c   1.000
_cell.angle_alpha   90.00
_cell.angle_beta   90.00
_cell.angle_gamma   90.00
#
_symmetry.space_group_name_H-M   'P 1'
#
loop_
_entity.id
_entity.type
_entity.pdbx_description
1 polymer ?
#
loop_
_entity_poly.entity_id
_entity_poly.type
_entity_poly.pdbx_seq_one_letter_code
_entity_poly.pdbx_strand_id
1 'polypeptide(L)'
;MDSYDKLKPYGICINGCIDGFSRHIIWLRLGRTSSDPKVIAGYYLDAVRLTGGCPKTVRSDMGTENGLVERIQKTFHQSFNTERCDRPSFLYGKSTHNQRIGSWWGMLRKHCVQFWMNLFQSLKDENFFQGTTLDKMLIQFCFSKIIEREMVEVVHEWNIHKISKTRNSVSPTGRPALMYEVPSFYGAQSYLVPVPAFAIDELSSGCTFQEHPCDKDFHELCIILIEENQYVQNENPTDCVDLYKKLRNDLRNIFNITI
;
A
#
# COMPACT_ATOMS: atom_id res chain seq x y z
N MET A 1 0.18 -9.27 5.94
CA MET A 1 0.57 -8.29 4.90
C MET A 1 0.57 -8.98 3.55
N ASP A 2 0.24 -8.25 2.50
CA ASP A 2 0.16 -8.77 1.13
C ASP A 2 0.24 -7.61 0.12
N SER A 3 0.59 -7.93 -1.12
CA SER A 3 0.64 -6.98 -2.24
C SER A 3 -0.51 -7.24 -3.22
N TYR A 4 -1.17 -6.17 -3.66
CA TYR A 4 -2.26 -6.19 -4.61
C TYR A 4 -1.82 -5.63 -5.97
N ASP A 5 -1.52 -6.54 -6.89
CA ASP A 5 -0.82 -6.24 -8.15
C ASP A 5 -1.75 -5.94 -9.34
N LYS A 6 -3.04 -5.67 -9.15
CA LYS A 6 -3.97 -5.46 -10.28
C LYS A 6 -3.70 -4.21 -11.11
N LEU A 7 -3.08 -3.19 -10.53
CA LEU A 7 -2.64 -1.98 -11.24
C LEU A 7 -1.17 -2.02 -11.66
N LYS A 8 -0.44 -3.09 -11.33
CA LYS A 8 0.99 -3.25 -11.63
C LYS A 8 1.31 -3.18 -13.13
N PRO A 9 0.47 -3.68 -14.06
CA PRO A 9 0.69 -3.46 -15.50
C PRO A 9 0.80 -1.97 -15.88
N TYR A 10 0.18 -1.08 -15.12
CA TYR A 10 0.18 0.37 -15.31
C TYR A 10 1.24 1.10 -14.48
N GLY A 11 2.08 0.37 -13.74
CA GLY A 11 3.16 0.93 -12.91
C GLY A 11 2.77 1.22 -11.47
N ILE A 12 1.53 0.93 -11.07
CA ILE A 12 1.06 1.19 -9.71
C ILE A 12 0.98 -0.12 -8.93
N CYS A 13 1.68 -0.20 -7.81
CA CYS A 13 1.61 -1.29 -6.85
C CYS A 13 0.87 -0.83 -5.60
N ILE A 14 0.09 -1.72 -4.99
CA ILE A 14 -0.58 -1.47 -3.71
C ILE A 14 -0.08 -2.50 -2.71
N ASN A 15 0.41 -2.08 -1.55
CA ASN A 15 0.76 -2.96 -0.45
C ASN A 15 -0.13 -2.68 0.76
N GLY A 16 -0.58 -3.71 1.45
CA GLY A 16 -1.45 -3.55 2.60
C GLY A 16 -1.16 -4.51 3.74
N CYS A 17 -1.62 -4.10 4.92
CA CYS A 17 -1.66 -4.97 6.09
C CYS A 17 -2.95 -4.81 6.85
N ILE A 18 -3.47 -5.95 7.28
CA ILE A 18 -4.71 -6.06 8.02
C ILE A 18 -4.44 -6.82 9.31
N ASP A 19 -5.01 -6.35 10.41
CA ASP A 19 -4.98 -7.05 11.67
C ASP A 19 -5.79 -8.36 11.61
N GLY A 20 -5.23 -9.43 12.16
CA GLY A 20 -5.79 -10.78 12.06
C GLY A 20 -7.08 -10.99 12.86
N PHE A 21 -7.25 -10.21 13.94
CA PHE A 21 -8.40 -10.28 14.84
C PHE A 21 -9.51 -9.31 14.40
N SER A 22 -9.23 -8.02 14.48
CA SER A 22 -10.17 -6.92 14.26
C SER A 22 -10.52 -6.68 12.80
N ARG A 23 -9.69 -7.14 11.86
CA ARG A 23 -9.73 -6.76 10.44
C ARG A 23 -9.51 -5.26 10.19
N HIS A 24 -8.90 -4.57 11.15
CA HIS A 24 -8.46 -3.18 10.97
C HIS A 24 -7.34 -3.12 9.93
N ILE A 25 -7.45 -2.20 8.97
CA ILE A 25 -6.38 -1.95 8.00
C ILE A 25 -5.34 -1.08 8.68
N ILE A 26 -4.17 -1.67 8.93
CA ILE A 26 -3.04 -1.04 9.61
C ILE A 26 -2.34 -0.08 8.63
N TRP A 27 -2.17 -0.52 7.38
CA TRP A 27 -1.70 0.36 6.31
C TRP A 27 -2.25 -0.09 4.96
N LEU A 28 -2.33 0.88 4.06
CA LEU A 28 -2.55 0.71 2.64
C LEU A 28 -1.68 1.74 1.92
N ARG A 29 -0.66 1.28 1.22
CA ARG A 29 0.36 2.13 0.59
C ARG A 29 0.37 1.92 -0.91
N LEU A 30 0.28 3.03 -1.64
CA LEU A 30 0.61 3.05 -3.06
C LEU A 30 2.14 3.06 -3.19
N GLY A 31 2.65 2.38 -4.20
CA GLY A 31 4.07 2.34 -4.46
C GLY A 31 4.40 1.99 -5.90
N ARG A 32 5.66 2.16 -6.25
CA ARG A 32 6.18 1.84 -7.59
C ARG A 32 6.60 0.37 -7.75
N THR A 33 6.75 -0.32 -6.63
CA THR A 33 7.24 -1.69 -6.56
C THR A 33 6.50 -2.47 -5.47
N SER A 34 6.18 -3.72 -5.77
CA SER A 34 5.69 -4.70 -4.79
C SER A 34 6.71 -5.81 -4.51
N SER A 35 7.94 -5.67 -5.01
CA SER A 35 8.99 -6.70 -4.92
C SER A 35 10.28 -6.24 -4.25
N ASP A 36 10.44 -4.94 -3.97
CA ASP A 36 11.61 -4.43 -3.24
C ASP A 36 11.41 -4.58 -1.73
N PRO A 37 12.21 -5.43 -1.04
CA PRO A 37 12.07 -5.62 0.39
C PRO A 37 12.31 -4.36 1.21
N LYS A 38 13.12 -3.41 0.73
CA LYS A 38 13.41 -2.16 1.45
C LYS A 38 12.21 -1.24 1.50
N VAL A 39 11.41 -1.21 0.42
CA VAL A 39 10.18 -0.41 0.35
C VAL A 39 9.12 -1.01 1.27
N ILE A 40 8.89 -2.32 1.20
CA ILE A 40 7.91 -2.99 2.05
C ILE A 40 8.29 -2.90 3.53
N ALA A 41 9.59 -2.99 3.85
CA ALA A 41 10.09 -2.77 5.20
C ALA A 41 9.88 -1.33 5.69
N GLY A 42 10.01 -0.34 4.81
CA GLY A 42 9.67 1.05 5.12
C GLY A 42 8.21 1.20 5.56
N TYR A 43 7.27 0.61 4.80
CA TYR A 43 5.84 0.62 5.18
C TYR A 43 5.59 -0.05 6.53
N TYR A 44 6.31 -1.14 6.81
CA TYR A 44 6.22 -1.83 8.10
C TYR A 44 6.76 -0.98 9.26
N LEU A 45 7.94 -0.36 9.10
CA LEU A 45 8.51 0.49 10.14
C LEU A 45 7.68 1.74 10.41
N ASP A 46 7.09 2.36 9.38
CA ASP A 46 6.15 3.46 9.56
C ASP A 46 4.97 3.03 10.43
N ALA A 47 4.39 1.86 10.16
CA ALA A 47 3.29 1.33 10.96
C ALA A 47 3.72 1.02 12.40
N VAL A 48 4.91 0.44 12.60
CA VAL A 48 5.47 0.20 13.94
C VAL A 48 5.67 1.50 14.71
N ARG A 49 6.18 2.55 14.04
CA ARG A 49 6.35 3.88 14.64
C ARG A 49 5.02 4.50 15.04
N LEU A 50 4.03 4.47 14.14
CA LEU A 50 2.71 5.05 14.37
C LEU A 50 1.94 4.33 15.49
N THR A 51 2.08 3.02 15.59
CA THR A 51 1.40 2.20 16.62
C THR A 51 2.15 2.13 17.94
N GLY A 52 3.42 2.57 17.98
CA GLY A 52 4.28 2.50 19.17
C GLY A 52 4.83 1.10 19.49
N GLY A 53 4.74 0.16 18.54
CA GLY A 53 5.20 -1.21 18.75
C GLY A 53 5.02 -2.12 17.54
N CYS A 54 5.49 -3.35 17.66
CA CYS A 54 5.34 -4.38 16.62
C CYS A 54 4.34 -5.45 17.04
N PRO A 55 3.63 -6.11 16.11
CA PRO A 55 2.73 -7.21 16.45
C PRO A 55 3.49 -8.41 17.00
N LYS A 56 2.82 -9.26 17.80
CA LYS A 56 3.40 -10.53 18.26
C LYS A 56 3.71 -11.51 17.14
N THR A 57 2.94 -11.48 16.04
CA THR A 57 3.24 -12.29 14.85
C THR A 57 2.85 -11.57 13.57
N VAL A 58 3.78 -11.46 12.63
CA VAL A 58 3.50 -11.05 11.25
C VAL A 58 3.26 -12.29 10.40
N ARG A 59 2.29 -12.24 9.50
CA ARG A 59 2.08 -13.25 8.46
C ARG A 59 2.19 -12.62 7.08
N SER A 60 2.93 -13.27 6.19
CA SER A 60 2.98 -12.98 4.76
C SER A 60 2.96 -14.27 3.95
N ASP A 61 2.79 -14.12 2.63
CA ASP A 61 3.06 -15.22 1.71
C ASP A 61 4.56 -15.50 1.59
N MET A 62 4.89 -16.70 1.11
CA MET A 62 6.25 -17.10 0.77
C MET A 62 6.73 -16.28 -0.42
N GLY A 63 7.57 -15.28 -0.14
CA GLY A 63 8.10 -14.37 -1.13
C GLY A 63 9.35 -13.66 -0.58
N THR A 64 10.27 -13.31 -1.47
CA THR A 64 11.53 -12.64 -1.08
C THR A 64 11.30 -11.19 -0.69
N GLU A 65 10.21 -10.59 -1.15
CA GLU A 65 9.83 -9.20 -0.91
C GLU A 65 9.56 -8.91 0.58
N ASN A 66 9.20 -9.92 1.37
CA ASN A 66 8.91 -9.74 2.81
C ASN A 66 10.11 -10.10 3.71
N GLY A 67 11.24 -10.51 3.13
CA GLY A 67 12.38 -11.02 3.90
C GLY A 67 13.01 -9.99 4.85
N LEU A 68 12.99 -8.70 4.47
CA LEU A 68 13.48 -7.64 5.37
C LEU A 68 12.51 -7.38 6.53
N VAL A 69 11.19 -7.45 6.29
CA VAL A 69 10.18 -7.37 7.37
C VAL A 69 10.36 -8.52 8.35
N GLU A 70 10.59 -9.74 7.87
CA GLU A 70 10.88 -10.90 8.73
C GLU A 70 12.10 -10.63 9.64
N ARG A 71 13.19 -10.10 9.07
CA ARG A 71 14.40 -9.79 9.84
C ARG A 71 14.14 -8.74 10.91
N ILE A 72 13.52 -7.62 10.54
CA ILE A 72 13.17 -6.54 11.48
C ILE A 72 12.28 -7.06 12.61
N GLN A 73 11.25 -7.83 12.27
CA GLN A 73 10.31 -8.40 13.22
C GLN A 73 11.00 -9.36 14.22
N LYS A 74 11.93 -10.20 13.73
CA LYS A 74 12.73 -11.07 14.60
C LYS A 74 13.65 -10.26 15.51
N THR A 75 14.30 -9.21 15.00
CA THR A 75 15.14 -8.33 15.81
C THR A 75 14.36 -7.67 16.93
N PHE A 76 13.21 -7.06 16.64
CA PHE A 76 12.37 -6.46 17.68
C PHE A 76 11.91 -7.46 18.74
N HIS A 77 11.56 -8.67 18.33
CA HIS A 77 11.19 -9.72 19.28
C HIS A 77 12.36 -10.17 20.15
N GLN A 78 13.55 -10.34 19.59
CA GLN A 78 14.74 -10.72 20.34
C GLN A 78 15.14 -9.67 21.37
N SER A 79 14.94 -8.38 21.05
CA SER A 79 15.35 -7.28 21.91
C SER A 79 14.28 -6.86 22.94
N PHE A 80 13.00 -6.91 22.58
CA PHE A 80 11.93 -6.25 23.34
C PHE A 80 10.78 -7.17 23.77
N ASN A 81 10.65 -8.38 23.20
CA ASN A 81 9.60 -9.30 23.62
C ASN A 81 10.07 -10.12 24.83
N THR A 82 9.53 -9.81 26.01
CA THR A 82 9.85 -10.50 27.28
C THR A 82 8.98 -11.73 27.53
N GLU A 83 7.92 -11.93 26.75
CA GLU A 83 7.00 -13.06 26.89
C GLU A 83 7.46 -14.26 26.05
N ARG A 84 7.46 -15.45 26.65
CA ARG A 84 7.49 -16.69 25.86
C ARG A 84 6.24 -16.77 24.99
N CYS A 85 6.45 -16.96 23.70
CA CYS A 85 5.37 -17.11 22.73
C CYS A 85 5.44 -18.50 22.09
N ASP A 86 4.32 -19.22 22.10
CA ASP A 86 4.19 -20.53 21.44
C ASP A 86 4.18 -20.42 19.91
N ARG A 87 4.03 -19.19 19.40
CA ARG A 87 3.97 -18.88 17.97
C ARG A 87 5.21 -18.08 17.55
N PRO A 88 5.83 -18.37 16.39
CA PRO A 88 6.97 -17.59 15.93
C PRO A 88 6.57 -16.13 15.61
N SER A 89 7.54 -15.22 15.71
CA SER A 89 7.35 -13.79 15.45
C SER A 89 6.98 -13.47 14.00
N PHE A 90 7.35 -14.37 13.08
CA PHE A 90 7.02 -14.29 11.66
C PHE A 90 6.54 -15.66 11.15
N LEU A 91 5.51 -15.65 10.31
CA LEU A 91 4.93 -16.84 9.70
C LEU A 91 4.78 -16.68 8.21
N TYR A 92 5.39 -17.61 7.49
CA TYR A 92 5.06 -17.84 6.10
C TYR A 92 3.82 -18.73 5.99
N GLY A 93 2.86 -18.28 5.19
CA GLY A 93 1.68 -19.04 4.82
C GLY A 93 1.61 -19.30 3.32
N LYS A 94 0.79 -20.27 2.91
CA LYS A 94 0.27 -20.31 1.55
C LYS A 94 -0.70 -19.13 1.37
N SER A 95 -0.80 -18.58 0.16
CA SER A 95 -1.75 -17.50 -0.19
C SER A 95 -3.20 -17.81 0.19
N THR A 96 -3.59 -19.08 0.19
CA THR A 96 -4.92 -19.56 0.64
C THR A 96 -5.20 -19.32 2.14
N HIS A 97 -4.16 -19.05 2.95
CA HIS A 97 -4.27 -18.72 4.37
C HIS A 97 -4.29 -17.22 4.65
N ASN A 98 -4.00 -16.35 3.66
CA ASN A 98 -4.14 -14.89 3.74
C ASN A 98 -5.58 -14.43 3.47
N GLN A 99 -6.56 -15.18 3.99
CA GLN A 99 -7.98 -14.99 3.68
C GLN A 99 -8.52 -13.61 4.07
N ARG A 100 -8.02 -13.02 5.16
CA ARG A 100 -8.47 -11.70 5.64
C ARG A 100 -8.18 -10.61 4.61
N ILE A 101 -6.92 -10.49 4.20
CA ILE A 101 -6.50 -9.47 3.27
C ILE A 101 -6.97 -9.79 1.85
N GLY A 102 -6.99 -11.08 1.46
CA GLY A 102 -7.55 -11.52 0.18
C GLY A 102 -9.04 -11.19 0.02
N SER A 103 -9.84 -11.42 1.07
CA SER A 103 -11.26 -11.02 1.07
C SER A 103 -11.41 -9.50 0.99
N TRP A 104 -10.53 -8.76 1.67
CA TRP A 104 -10.55 -7.31 1.66
C TRP A 104 -10.13 -6.73 0.29
N TRP A 105 -9.17 -7.34 -0.40
CA TRP A 105 -8.84 -7.02 -1.80
C TRP A 105 -10.03 -7.16 -2.73
N GLY A 106 -10.87 -8.18 -2.52
CA GLY A 106 -12.12 -8.35 -3.27
C GLY A 106 -13.09 -7.19 -3.09
N MET A 107 -13.15 -6.61 -1.88
CA MET A 107 -13.94 -5.40 -1.62
C MET A 107 -13.27 -4.17 -2.26
N LEU A 108 -11.97 -3.96 -2.02
CA LEU A 108 -11.22 -2.82 -2.56
C LEU A 108 -11.38 -2.72 -4.08
N ARG A 109 -11.34 -3.87 -4.77
CA ARG A 109 -11.59 -3.94 -6.20
C ARG A 109 -12.95 -3.38 -6.59
N LYS A 110 -14.02 -3.84 -5.93
CA LYS A 110 -15.40 -3.46 -6.25
C LYS A 110 -15.68 -1.98 -5.99
N HIS A 111 -15.07 -1.44 -4.93
CA HIS A 111 -15.36 -0.08 -4.47
C HIS A 111 -14.47 1.00 -5.09
N CYS A 112 -13.22 0.68 -5.46
CA CYS A 112 -12.27 1.69 -5.96
C CYS A 112 -11.50 1.18 -7.19
N VAL A 113 -10.75 0.08 -7.08
CA VAL A 113 -9.74 -0.25 -8.11
C VAL A 113 -10.33 -0.59 -9.48
N GLN A 114 -11.56 -1.11 -9.56
CA GLN A 114 -12.17 -1.44 -10.85
C GLN A 114 -12.34 -0.21 -11.76
N PHE A 115 -12.61 0.97 -11.19
CA PHE A 115 -12.69 2.21 -11.95
C PHE A 115 -11.34 2.53 -12.61
N TRP A 116 -10.26 2.54 -11.83
CA TRP A 116 -8.90 2.81 -12.32
C TRP A 116 -8.44 1.80 -13.36
N MET A 117 -8.75 0.52 -13.15
CA MET A 117 -8.47 -0.53 -14.14
C MET A 117 -9.16 -0.24 -15.48
N ASN A 118 -10.42 0.17 -15.45
CA ASN A 118 -11.17 0.49 -16.68
C ASN A 118 -10.61 1.76 -17.34
N LEU A 119 -10.33 2.80 -16.57
CA LEU A 119 -9.76 4.05 -17.07
C LEU A 119 -8.44 3.82 -17.80
N PHE A 120 -7.51 3.09 -17.18
CA PHE A 120 -6.21 2.80 -17.79
C PHE A 120 -6.32 1.82 -18.96
N GLN A 121 -7.31 0.92 -18.93
CA GLN A 121 -7.62 0.08 -20.09
C GLN A 121 -8.12 0.94 -21.27
N SER A 122 -8.95 1.95 -21.04
CA SER A 122 -9.37 2.89 -22.10
C SER A 122 -8.19 3.66 -22.69
N LEU A 123 -7.23 4.11 -21.87
CA LEU A 123 -6.00 4.73 -22.39
C LEU A 123 -5.21 3.78 -23.30
N LYS A 124 -5.19 2.49 -22.96
CA LYS A 124 -4.53 1.47 -23.78
C LYS A 124 -5.30 1.23 -25.08
N ASP A 125 -6.62 1.12 -25.02
CA ASP A 125 -7.47 0.89 -26.20
C ASP A 125 -7.43 2.08 -27.18
N GLU A 126 -7.23 3.30 -26.68
CA GLU A 126 -7.02 4.53 -27.45
C GLU A 126 -5.56 4.73 -27.92
N ASN A 127 -4.65 3.77 -27.72
CA ASN A 127 -3.21 3.86 -28.02
C ASN A 127 -2.43 4.95 -27.26
N PHE A 128 -2.99 5.50 -26.19
CA PHE A 128 -2.30 6.42 -25.28
C PHE A 128 -1.43 5.69 -24.26
N PHE A 129 -1.54 4.37 -24.10
CA PHE A 129 -0.71 3.58 -23.19
C PHE A 129 -0.15 2.33 -23.87
N GLN A 130 1.17 2.20 -23.96
CA GLN A 130 1.86 1.04 -24.55
C GLN A 130 2.57 0.17 -23.49
N GLY A 131 2.56 0.60 -22.22
CA GLY A 131 3.23 -0.11 -21.13
C GLY A 131 4.73 0.15 -21.05
N THR A 132 5.22 1.18 -21.74
CA THR A 132 6.62 1.64 -21.66
C THR A 132 6.94 2.18 -20.28
N THR A 133 8.23 2.31 -19.97
CA THR A 133 8.70 2.96 -18.74
C THR A 133 8.15 4.39 -18.61
N LEU A 134 8.15 5.15 -19.72
CA LEU A 134 7.57 6.50 -19.78
C LEU A 134 6.09 6.49 -19.44
N ASP A 135 5.30 5.60 -20.07
CA ASP A 135 3.86 5.55 -19.80
C ASP A 135 3.58 5.24 -18.32
N LYS A 136 4.32 4.30 -17.72
CA LYS A 136 4.15 3.93 -16.31
C LYS A 136 4.55 5.07 -15.37
N MET A 137 5.64 5.79 -15.67
CA MET A 137 6.08 6.94 -14.87
C MET A 137 5.10 8.10 -14.97
N LEU A 138 4.48 8.31 -16.14
CA LEU A 138 3.40 9.28 -16.32
C LEU A 138 2.13 8.89 -15.57
N ILE A 139 1.74 7.61 -15.59
CA ILE A 139 0.60 7.12 -14.80
C ILE A 139 0.86 7.36 -13.31
N GLN A 140 2.06 7.01 -12.83
CA GLN A 140 2.48 7.28 -11.46
C GLN A 140 2.38 8.77 -11.13
N PHE A 141 2.94 9.65 -11.96
CA PHE A 141 2.93 11.09 -11.71
C PHE A 141 1.51 11.68 -11.70
N CYS A 142 0.70 11.40 -12.72
CA CYS A 142 -0.59 12.07 -12.92
C CYS A 142 -1.69 11.54 -11.99
N PHE A 143 -1.64 10.26 -11.61
CA PHE A 143 -2.77 9.59 -10.95
C PHE A 143 -2.51 9.18 -9.50
N SER A 144 -1.26 9.09 -9.03
CA SER A 144 -0.99 8.58 -7.68
C SER A 144 -1.66 9.41 -6.58
N LYS A 145 -1.66 10.74 -6.69
CA LYS A 145 -2.26 11.63 -5.67
C LYS A 145 -3.76 11.36 -5.48
N ILE A 146 -4.51 11.25 -6.58
CA ILE A 146 -5.96 11.01 -6.52
C ILE A 146 -6.28 9.58 -6.05
N ILE A 147 -5.51 8.59 -6.53
CA ILE A 147 -5.66 7.20 -6.08
C ILE A 147 -5.36 7.10 -4.58
N GLU A 148 -4.27 7.69 -4.09
CA GLU A 148 -3.93 7.69 -2.67
C GLU A 148 -5.02 8.32 -1.80
N ARG A 149 -5.61 9.44 -2.23
CA ARG A 149 -6.73 10.06 -1.52
C ARG A 149 -7.94 9.12 -1.41
N GLU A 150 -8.37 8.53 -2.52
CA GLU A 150 -9.47 7.55 -2.51
C GLU A 150 -9.15 6.34 -1.63
N MET A 151 -7.91 5.86 -1.65
CA MET A 151 -7.44 4.75 -0.82
C MET A 151 -7.55 5.08 0.67
N VAL A 152 -7.18 6.30 1.08
CA VAL A 152 -7.34 6.77 2.47
C VAL A 152 -8.81 6.79 2.88
N GLU A 153 -9.70 7.27 2.00
CA GLU A 153 -11.15 7.28 2.25
C GLU A 153 -11.70 5.87 2.42
N VAL A 154 -11.36 4.93 1.52
CA VAL A 154 -11.77 3.52 1.61
C VAL A 154 -11.28 2.87 2.91
N VAL A 155 -10.05 3.15 3.34
CA VAL A 155 -9.51 2.64 4.61
C VAL A 155 -10.28 3.22 5.79
N HIS A 156 -10.57 4.52 5.78
CA HIS A 156 -11.33 5.18 6.84
C HIS A 156 -12.72 4.55 6.97
N GLU A 157 -13.47 4.47 5.87
CA GLU A 157 -14.80 3.86 5.81
C GLU A 157 -14.78 2.41 6.29
N TRP A 158 -13.79 1.62 5.83
CA TRP A 158 -13.62 0.26 6.29
C TRP A 158 -13.29 0.19 7.78
N ASN A 159 -12.45 1.06 8.33
CA ASN A 159 -12.09 0.94 9.73
C ASN A 159 -13.25 1.33 10.67
N ILE A 160 -14.18 2.19 10.23
CA ILE A 160 -15.34 2.61 11.03
C ILE A 160 -16.60 1.76 10.79
N HIS A 161 -16.72 1.03 9.67
CA HIS A 161 -17.94 0.27 9.38
C HIS A 161 -18.18 -0.84 10.41
N LYS A 162 -19.45 -1.21 10.60
CA LYS A 162 -19.82 -2.32 11.48
C LYS A 162 -19.81 -3.63 10.69
N ILE A 163 -18.95 -4.56 11.09
CA ILE A 163 -18.96 -5.91 10.53
C ILE A 163 -20.06 -6.73 11.22
N SER A 164 -21.06 -7.12 10.42
CA SER A 164 -22.18 -7.93 10.87
C SER A 164 -21.81 -9.39 11.11
N LYS A 165 -22.59 -10.05 11.98
CA LYS A 165 -22.50 -11.48 12.23
C LYS A 165 -22.97 -12.25 10.99
N THR A 166 -22.14 -13.16 10.48
CA THR A 166 -22.56 -14.14 9.47
C THR A 166 -22.79 -15.49 10.12
N ARG A 167 -23.68 -16.29 9.53
CA ARG A 167 -23.99 -17.65 9.99
C ARG A 167 -22.69 -18.49 9.89
N ASN A 168 -22.27 -19.10 11.00
CA ASN A 168 -21.02 -19.86 11.15
C ASN A 168 -19.70 -19.07 11.19
N SER A 169 -19.73 -17.75 11.47
CA SER A 169 -18.50 -16.97 11.66
C SER A 169 -17.80 -17.30 12.97
N VAL A 170 -16.55 -17.77 12.89
CA VAL A 170 -15.59 -17.83 14.02
C VAL A 170 -14.95 -16.44 14.30
N SER A 171 -15.17 -15.47 13.40
CA SER A 171 -14.54 -14.15 13.47
C SER A 171 -15.32 -13.19 14.37
N PRO A 172 -14.64 -12.29 15.11
CA PRO A 172 -15.29 -11.31 15.96
C PRO A 172 -16.12 -10.33 15.12
N THR A 173 -17.19 -9.83 15.70
CA THR A 173 -18.11 -8.85 15.10
C THR A 173 -17.98 -7.52 15.81
N GLY A 174 -18.04 -6.42 15.07
CA GLY A 174 -17.81 -5.09 15.63
C GLY A 174 -17.30 -4.13 14.58
N ARG A 175 -16.88 -2.95 15.02
CA ARG A 175 -16.17 -1.99 14.16
C ARG A 175 -14.67 -2.31 14.21
N PRO A 176 -13.97 -2.46 13.07
CA PRO A 176 -12.54 -2.77 13.07
C PRO A 176 -11.70 -1.87 13.97
N ALA A 177 -11.89 -0.55 13.88
CA ALA A 177 -11.19 0.41 14.74
C ALA A 177 -11.44 0.15 16.24
N LEU A 178 -12.69 -0.06 16.66
CA LEU A 178 -12.98 -0.33 18.07
C LEU A 178 -12.39 -1.67 18.55
N MET A 179 -12.47 -2.71 17.71
CA MET A 179 -11.88 -4.02 18.06
C MET A 179 -10.35 -3.97 18.15
N TYR A 180 -9.72 -3.07 17.37
CA TYR A 180 -8.27 -2.88 17.36
C TYR A 180 -7.78 -2.06 18.56
N GLU A 181 -8.44 -0.93 18.84
CA GLU A 181 -8.06 0.00 19.92
C GLU A 181 -8.41 -0.53 21.31
N VAL A 182 -9.58 -1.17 21.47
CA VAL A 182 -10.08 -1.66 22.76
C VAL A 182 -10.48 -3.15 22.69
N PRO A 183 -9.52 -4.06 22.43
CA PRO A 183 -9.81 -5.49 22.25
C PRO A 183 -10.43 -6.14 23.50
N SER A 184 -10.21 -5.58 24.69
CA SER A 184 -10.78 -6.06 25.96
C SER A 184 -12.30 -6.07 25.99
N PHE A 185 -12.97 -5.12 25.32
CA PHE A 185 -14.43 -5.10 25.18
C PHE A 185 -14.97 -6.26 24.32
N TYR A 186 -14.10 -6.93 23.59
CA TYR A 186 -14.42 -8.07 22.74
C TYR A 186 -13.84 -9.39 23.29
N GLY A 187 -13.44 -9.41 24.57
CA GLY A 187 -12.85 -10.59 25.22
C GLY A 187 -11.48 -10.96 24.66
N ALA A 188 -10.79 -10.02 24.03
CA ALA A 188 -9.44 -10.17 23.51
C ALA A 188 -8.46 -9.26 24.27
N GLN A 189 -7.16 -9.39 23.98
CA GLN A 189 -6.12 -8.54 24.54
C GLN A 189 -5.20 -8.04 23.44
N SER A 190 -4.51 -6.93 23.71
CA SER A 190 -3.48 -6.44 22.81
C SER A 190 -2.28 -7.38 22.84
N TYR A 191 -1.76 -7.70 21.66
CA TYR A 191 -0.51 -8.44 21.47
C TYR A 191 0.56 -7.55 20.84
N LEU A 192 0.50 -6.25 21.13
CA LEU A 192 1.50 -5.29 20.72
C LEU A 192 2.72 -5.44 21.63
N VAL A 193 3.90 -5.60 21.03
CA VAL A 193 5.19 -5.57 21.70
C VAL A 193 5.73 -4.13 21.56
N PRO A 194 5.85 -3.36 22.65
CA PRO A 194 6.37 -2.00 22.59
C PRO A 194 7.77 -1.96 21.99
N VAL A 195 8.03 -1.01 21.09
CA VAL A 195 9.34 -0.82 20.48
C VAL A 195 9.75 0.64 20.67
N PRO A 196 10.91 0.93 21.27
CA PRO A 196 11.37 2.30 21.47
C PRO A 196 11.80 2.94 20.15
N ALA A 197 11.59 4.25 20.03
CA ALA A 197 11.85 5.00 18.79
C ALA A 197 13.28 4.82 18.25
N PHE A 198 14.29 4.81 19.12
CA PHE A 198 15.69 4.64 18.69
C PHE A 198 15.94 3.33 17.92
N ALA A 199 15.25 2.25 18.28
CA ALA A 199 15.41 0.95 17.62
C ALA A 199 14.75 0.94 16.24
N ILE A 200 13.67 1.74 16.07
CA ILE A 200 13.04 1.98 14.77
C ILE A 200 13.99 2.80 13.89
N ASP A 201 14.60 3.84 14.45
CA ASP A 201 15.51 4.74 13.74
C ASP A 201 16.76 3.99 13.23
N GLU A 202 17.35 3.13 14.06
CA GLU A 202 18.50 2.31 13.70
C GLU A 202 18.23 1.44 12.46
N LEU A 203 17.07 0.78 12.42
CA LEU A 203 16.66 -0.09 11.32
C LEU A 203 16.11 0.66 10.11
N SER A 204 15.75 1.95 10.26
CA SER A 204 15.23 2.78 9.17
C SER A 204 16.26 3.00 8.06
N SER A 205 17.56 3.01 8.41
CA SER A 205 18.68 3.14 7.45
C SER A 205 18.72 2.02 6.39
N GLY A 206 18.19 0.84 6.71
CA GLY A 206 18.09 -0.30 5.80
C GLY A 206 16.87 -0.28 4.88
N CYS A 207 15.94 0.67 5.08
CA CYS A 207 14.67 0.76 4.38
C CYS A 207 14.69 1.85 3.30
N THR A 208 13.65 1.86 2.45
CA THR A 208 13.48 2.88 1.42
C THR A 208 12.08 3.47 1.53
N PHE A 209 12.03 4.78 1.75
CA PHE A 209 10.78 5.53 1.87
C PHE A 209 10.54 6.25 0.54
N GLN A 210 9.36 6.04 -0.06
CA GLN A 210 9.03 6.64 -1.35
C GLN A 210 8.40 8.00 -1.13
N GLU A 211 9.16 9.07 -1.39
CA GLU A 211 8.70 10.46 -1.23
C GLU A 211 7.94 10.98 -2.46
N HIS A 212 8.31 10.48 -3.65
CA HIS A 212 7.70 10.87 -4.91
C HIS A 212 6.92 9.72 -5.54
N PRO A 213 5.81 10.02 -6.24
CA PRO A 213 4.97 9.00 -6.89
C PRO A 213 5.70 8.27 -8.02
N CYS A 214 6.63 8.96 -8.69
CA CYS A 214 7.49 8.46 -9.76
C CYS A 214 8.97 8.67 -9.40
N ASP A 215 9.86 8.42 -10.36
CA ASP A 215 11.27 8.82 -10.22
C ASP A 215 11.43 10.32 -9.96
N LYS A 216 12.45 10.71 -9.18
CA LYS A 216 12.63 12.10 -8.72
C LYS A 216 12.94 13.04 -9.88
N ASP A 217 13.91 12.69 -10.72
CA ASP A 217 14.32 13.52 -11.85
C ASP A 217 13.18 13.67 -12.85
N PHE A 218 12.41 12.59 -13.04
CA PHE A 218 11.21 12.62 -13.86
C PHE A 218 10.08 13.47 -13.25
N HIS A 219 9.90 13.40 -11.94
CA HIS A 219 8.93 14.23 -11.23
C HIS A 219 9.26 15.72 -11.44
N GLU A 220 10.51 16.11 -11.22
CA GLU A 220 10.98 17.48 -11.42
C GLU A 220 10.80 17.94 -12.87
N LEU A 221 11.14 17.11 -13.85
CA LEU A 221 10.90 17.39 -15.27
C LEU A 221 9.42 17.64 -15.57
N CYS A 222 8.51 16.82 -15.03
CA CYS A 222 7.08 17.01 -15.24
C CYS A 222 6.58 18.32 -14.62
N ILE A 223 7.10 18.72 -13.46
CA ILE A 223 6.77 20.00 -12.83
C ILE A 223 7.21 21.17 -13.71
N ILE A 224 8.44 21.14 -14.23
CA ILE A 224 8.96 22.17 -15.16
C ILE A 224 8.05 22.30 -16.38
N LEU A 225 7.68 21.18 -17.02
CA LEU A 225 6.81 21.20 -18.20
C LEU A 225 5.42 21.75 -17.90
N ILE A 226 4.88 21.47 -16.71
CA ILE A 226 3.59 22.02 -16.28
C ILE A 226 3.66 23.53 -16.12
N GLU A 227 4.73 24.04 -15.49
CA GLU A 227 4.93 25.47 -15.29
C GLU A 227 5.15 26.21 -16.62
N GLU A 228 6.01 25.67 -17.49
CA GLU A 228 6.32 26.26 -18.81
C GLU A 228 5.11 26.34 -19.72
N ASN A 229 4.28 25.29 -19.76
CA ASN A 229 3.11 25.21 -20.63
C ASN A 229 1.81 25.67 -19.94
N GLN A 230 1.89 26.15 -18.69
CA GLN A 230 0.75 26.58 -17.89
C GLN A 230 -0.37 25.54 -17.81
N TYR A 231 0.01 24.26 -17.64
CA TYR A 231 -0.96 23.19 -17.53
C TYR A 231 -1.71 23.27 -16.20
N VAL A 232 -3.03 23.12 -16.27
CA VAL A 232 -3.87 23.10 -15.09
C VAL A 232 -3.74 21.74 -14.40
N GLN A 233 -3.27 21.75 -13.15
CA GLN A 233 -3.32 20.59 -12.28
C GLN A 233 -4.66 20.56 -11.54
N ASN A 234 -5.63 19.85 -12.07
CA ASN A 234 -6.90 19.62 -11.38
C ASN A 234 -6.96 18.19 -10.84
N GLU A 235 -7.75 18.00 -9.78
CA GLU A 235 -7.72 16.80 -8.94
C GLU A 235 -8.86 15.80 -9.20
N ASN A 236 -9.37 15.71 -10.43
CA ASN A 236 -10.34 14.69 -10.81
C ASN A 236 -9.78 13.77 -11.91
N PRO A 237 -10.37 12.57 -12.12
CA PRO A 237 -9.83 11.59 -13.05
C PRO A 237 -9.74 12.09 -14.51
N THR A 238 -10.69 12.92 -14.95
CA THR A 238 -10.71 13.46 -16.32
C THR A 238 -9.54 14.39 -16.55
N ASP A 239 -9.29 15.29 -15.60
CA ASP A 239 -8.17 16.22 -15.70
C ASP A 239 -6.81 15.52 -15.61
N CYS A 240 -6.70 14.46 -14.79
CA CYS A 240 -5.51 13.61 -14.76
C CYS A 240 -5.23 12.97 -16.14
N VAL A 241 -6.27 12.55 -16.87
CA VAL A 241 -6.13 12.02 -18.23
C VAL A 241 -5.66 13.10 -19.21
N ASP A 242 -6.22 14.31 -19.13
CA ASP A 242 -5.81 15.40 -20.00
C ASP A 242 -4.36 15.82 -19.75
N LEU A 243 -3.96 15.93 -18.47
CA LEU A 243 -2.58 16.20 -18.09
C LEU A 243 -1.63 15.09 -18.58
N TYR A 244 -2.03 13.82 -18.41
CA TYR A 244 -1.27 12.67 -18.91
C TYR A 244 -1.04 12.77 -20.43
N LYS A 245 -2.10 13.06 -21.20
CA LYS A 245 -2.01 13.15 -22.67
C LYS A 245 -1.10 14.32 -23.11
N LYS A 246 -1.18 15.47 -22.44
CA LYS A 246 -0.33 16.64 -22.70
C LYS A 246 1.15 16.34 -22.42
N LEU A 247 1.47 15.92 -21.19
CA LEU A 247 2.85 15.59 -20.81
C LEU A 247 3.45 14.48 -21.66
N ARG A 248 2.64 13.47 -22.04
CA ARG A 248 3.10 12.40 -22.91
C ARG A 248 3.53 12.91 -24.28
N ASN A 249 2.82 13.88 -24.85
CA ASN A 249 3.19 14.46 -26.14
C ASN A 249 4.48 15.28 -26.01
N ASP A 250 4.60 16.11 -24.98
CA ASP A 250 5.78 16.94 -24.77
C ASP A 250 7.04 16.09 -24.56
N LEU A 251 6.95 15.07 -23.69
CA LEU A 251 8.08 14.19 -23.40
C LEU A 251 8.47 13.33 -24.61
N ARG A 252 7.51 12.90 -25.44
CA ARG A 252 7.83 12.19 -26.69
C ARG A 252 8.58 13.07 -27.67
N ASN A 253 8.22 14.36 -27.76
CA ASN A 253 8.93 15.33 -28.59
C ASN A 253 10.34 15.58 -28.04
N ILE A 254 10.50 15.75 -26.73
CA ILE A 254 11.80 15.97 -26.08
C ILE A 254 12.74 14.78 -26.28
N PHE A 255 12.22 13.55 -26.13
CA PHE A 255 13.02 12.33 -26.24
C PHE A 255 13.12 11.77 -27.67
N ASN A 256 12.57 12.45 -28.68
CA ASN A 256 12.52 11.99 -30.08
C ASN A 256 11.98 10.55 -30.24
N ILE A 257 11.02 10.15 -29.41
CA ILE A 257 10.46 8.79 -29.44
C ILE A 257 9.46 8.73 -30.60
N THR A 258 9.83 8.07 -31.71
CA THR A 258 8.97 7.89 -32.89
C THR A 258 8.00 6.72 -32.69
N ILE A 259 6.81 6.80 -33.30
CA ILE A 259 5.67 5.85 -33.18
C ILE A 259 6.05 4.43 -33.60
#